data_AF-A0A2E2M7D1-F1
#
_entry.id   AF-A0A2E2M7D1-F1
#
_cell.length_a   1.000
_cell.length_b   1.000
_cell.length_c   1.000
_cell.angle_alpha   90.00
_cell.angle_beta   90.00
_cell.angle_gamma   90.00
#
_symmetry.space_group_name_H-M   'P 1'
#
loop_
_entity.id
_entity.type
_entity.pdbx_description
1 polymer ?
#
loop_
_entity_poly.entity_id
_entity_poly.type
_entity_poly.pdbx_seq_one_letter_code
_entity_poly.pdbx_strand_id
1 'polypeptide(L)'
;MKYAFETIAVGLAAFLALLGAAFAHDSLFAAHMGIISVVLFIATVILLRNVKFNPEPVDTSGYLDGVVRYGVIATVFWGVIGFLVGVVVASQLAFPDLNIEPWFNFGRTRPLHTSAVIFAFGGNALIATSFYVVQRTCRQRLFGGNLAWFVFWGYQLFIVMAATGYLLGITQGREYAEPEWYVDLWLTLVWVAYLVVFMGTLLTRKESHIYVANWFYLSFIITIAMLHVVNNLAIPVSFLGVKSYSAFAGVQDALTQWWYGHNAVGFFLTAGFLGMMYYFIPKQAGRPVYSYRLSIIHFWALIFLYIWAGPHHLHYTALPDWAQTLGMVFS
;
A
#
# COMPACT_ATOMS: atom_id res chain seq x y z
N MET A 1 8.28 1.21 -30.92
CA MET A 1 7.44 0.07 -30.52
C MET A 1 6.74 0.40 -29.20
N LYS A 2 5.42 0.26 -29.12
CA LYS A 2 4.71 0.45 -27.85
C LYS A 2 5.03 -0.70 -26.90
N TYR A 3 5.31 -0.42 -25.64
CA TYR A 3 5.64 -1.39 -24.58
C TYR A 3 6.95 -2.18 -24.72
N ALA A 4 7.83 -1.84 -25.67
CA ALA A 4 9.06 -2.63 -25.87
C ALA A 4 9.98 -2.63 -24.65
N PHE A 5 10.19 -1.47 -24.03
CA PHE A 5 11.01 -1.37 -22.82
C PHE A 5 10.37 -2.15 -21.67
N GLU A 6 9.08 -1.96 -21.43
CA GLU A 6 8.33 -2.65 -20.37
C GLU A 6 8.35 -4.17 -20.58
N THR A 7 8.22 -4.64 -21.82
CA THR A 7 8.27 -6.07 -22.16
C THR A 7 9.63 -6.68 -21.84
N ILE A 8 10.72 -6.00 -22.22
CA ILE A 8 12.09 -6.47 -21.94
C ILE A 8 12.35 -6.45 -20.43
N ALA A 9 11.97 -5.37 -19.74
CA ALA A 9 12.18 -5.23 -18.30
C ALA A 9 11.42 -6.31 -17.50
N VAL A 10 10.13 -6.53 -17.82
CA VAL A 10 9.31 -7.56 -17.16
C VAL A 10 9.80 -8.96 -17.51
N GLY A 11 10.22 -9.21 -18.75
CA GLY A 11 10.77 -10.50 -19.17
C GLY A 11 12.09 -10.83 -18.48
N LEU A 12 12.99 -9.85 -18.36
CA LEU A 12 14.23 -10.00 -17.60
C LEU A 12 13.95 -10.25 -16.12
N ALA A 13 13.01 -9.51 -15.52
CA ALA A 13 12.60 -9.71 -14.13
C ALA A 13 11.98 -11.10 -13.89
N ALA A 14 11.18 -11.62 -14.85
CA ALA A 14 10.64 -12.98 -14.78
C ALA A 14 11.74 -14.05 -14.76
N PHE A 15 12.78 -13.86 -15.58
CA PHE A 15 13.94 -14.74 -15.62
C PHE A 15 14.78 -14.65 -14.34
N LEU A 16 15.03 -13.43 -13.84
CA LEU A 16 15.76 -13.24 -12.58
C LEU A 16 15.01 -13.85 -11.38
N ALA A 17 13.67 -13.73 -11.34
CA ALA A 17 12.84 -14.41 -10.35
C ALA A 17 12.92 -15.94 -10.48
N LEU A 18 13.00 -16.48 -11.71
CA LEU A 18 13.20 -17.92 -11.92
C LEU A 18 14.55 -18.38 -11.37
N LEU A 19 15.62 -17.62 -11.59
CA LEU A 19 16.93 -17.90 -11.01
C LEU A 19 16.89 -17.80 -9.47
N GLY A 20 16.20 -16.80 -8.94
CA GLY A 20 15.97 -16.64 -7.50
C GLY A 20 15.26 -17.85 -6.89
N ALA A 21 14.32 -18.45 -7.62
CA ALA A 21 13.66 -19.69 -7.19
C ALA A 21 14.59 -20.91 -7.25
N ALA A 22 15.40 -21.02 -8.32
CA ALA A 22 16.32 -22.14 -8.52
C ALA A 22 17.49 -22.17 -7.53
N PHE A 23 17.96 -20.99 -7.09
CA PHE A 23 19.08 -20.85 -6.15
C PHE A 23 18.63 -20.50 -4.72
N ALA A 24 17.33 -20.60 -4.42
CA ALA A 24 16.80 -20.30 -3.10
C ALA A 24 17.43 -21.17 -2.00
N HIS A 25 17.76 -20.55 -0.87
CA HIS A 25 18.26 -21.25 0.31
C HIS A 25 17.15 -21.92 1.13
N ASP A 26 15.89 -21.50 0.94
CA ASP A 26 14.73 -22.14 1.57
C ASP A 26 13.54 -22.28 0.60
N SER A 27 12.69 -23.27 0.88
CA SER A 27 11.56 -23.62 0.01
C SER A 27 10.47 -22.55 -0.06
N LEU A 28 10.34 -21.70 0.96
CA LEU A 28 9.34 -20.63 0.99
C LEU A 28 9.77 -19.48 0.08
N PHE A 29 11.07 -19.15 0.08
CA PHE A 29 11.65 -18.19 -0.83
C PHE A 29 11.55 -18.69 -2.27
N ALA A 30 11.85 -19.98 -2.49
CA ALA A 30 11.69 -20.63 -3.79
C ALA A 30 10.23 -20.50 -4.29
N ALA A 31 9.24 -20.77 -3.44
CA ALA A 31 7.83 -20.66 -3.77
C ALA A 31 7.44 -19.22 -4.15
N HIS A 32 7.86 -18.23 -3.36
CA HIS A 32 7.59 -16.82 -3.64
C HIS A 32 8.26 -16.32 -4.92
N MET A 33 9.52 -16.67 -5.15
CA MET A 33 10.22 -16.35 -6.40
C MET A 33 9.57 -17.06 -7.60
N GLY A 34 9.08 -18.29 -7.43
CA GLY A 34 8.30 -19.00 -8.43
C GLY A 34 6.99 -18.28 -8.79
N ILE A 35 6.23 -17.81 -7.78
CA ILE A 35 5.02 -17.01 -8.00
C ILE A 35 5.34 -15.74 -8.78
N ILE A 36 6.37 -15.00 -8.38
CA ILE A 36 6.82 -13.79 -9.10
C ILE A 36 7.18 -14.13 -10.55
N SER A 37 7.95 -15.19 -10.76
CA SER A 37 8.37 -15.61 -12.11
C SER A 37 7.16 -15.92 -12.99
N VAL A 38 6.17 -16.67 -12.49
CA VAL A 38 4.94 -17.00 -13.22
C VAL A 38 4.13 -15.74 -13.54
N VAL A 39 3.91 -14.86 -12.56
CA VAL A 39 3.14 -13.63 -12.76
C VAL A 39 3.82 -12.71 -13.78
N LEU A 40 5.13 -12.52 -13.67
CA LEU A 40 5.89 -11.69 -14.61
C LEU A 40 6.01 -12.34 -15.99
N PHE A 41 6.07 -13.67 -16.08
CA PHE A 41 6.02 -14.38 -17.37
C PHE A 41 4.68 -14.16 -18.07
N ILE A 42 3.55 -14.31 -17.35
CA ILE A 42 2.22 -14.02 -17.90
C ILE A 42 2.13 -12.56 -18.35
N ALA A 43 2.61 -11.62 -17.53
CA ALA A 43 2.67 -10.21 -17.89
C ALA A 43 3.51 -9.97 -19.16
N THR A 44 4.66 -10.65 -19.29
CA THR A 44 5.51 -10.58 -20.48
C THR A 44 4.77 -11.08 -21.72
N VAL A 45 4.06 -12.21 -21.64
CA VAL A 45 3.26 -12.75 -22.74
C VAL A 45 2.14 -11.78 -23.14
N ILE A 46 1.45 -11.19 -22.16
CA ILE A 46 0.40 -10.19 -22.41
C ILE A 46 1.00 -8.95 -23.07
N LEU A 47 2.14 -8.44 -22.60
CA LEU A 47 2.80 -7.28 -23.19
C LEU A 47 3.27 -7.57 -24.61
N LEU A 48 3.90 -8.72 -24.86
CA LEU A 48 4.32 -9.18 -26.20
C LEU A 48 3.17 -9.19 -27.19
N ARG A 49 2.00 -9.72 -26.79
CA ARG A 49 0.78 -9.73 -27.62
C ARG A 49 0.26 -8.32 -27.94
N ASN A 50 0.61 -7.33 -27.13
CA ASN A 50 0.17 -5.94 -27.27
C ASN A 50 1.26 -5.02 -27.84
N VAL A 51 2.44 -5.55 -28.21
CA VAL A 51 3.49 -4.76 -28.87
C VAL A 51 2.98 -4.36 -30.25
N LYS A 52 2.85 -3.05 -30.47
CA LYS A 52 2.53 -2.47 -31.77
C LYS A 52 3.77 -1.81 -32.36
N PHE A 53 4.11 -2.21 -33.58
CA PHE A 53 5.07 -1.52 -34.44
C PHE A 53 4.35 -0.32 -35.07
N ASN A 54 4.93 0.88 -34.97
CA ASN A 54 4.31 2.16 -35.32
C ASN A 54 2.97 2.44 -34.62
N PRO A 55 2.97 2.60 -33.27
CA PRO A 55 1.75 2.94 -32.55
C PRO A 55 1.25 4.33 -32.93
N GLU A 56 -0.07 4.49 -33.06
CA GLU A 56 -0.69 5.80 -33.16
C GLU A 56 -0.38 6.65 -31.92
N PRO A 57 -0.23 7.98 -32.06
CA PRO A 57 -0.07 8.87 -30.92
C PRO A 57 -1.21 8.66 -29.91
N VAL A 58 -0.86 8.45 -28.65
CA VAL A 58 -1.88 8.35 -27.59
C VAL A 58 -2.47 9.74 -27.37
N ASP A 59 -3.79 9.86 -27.46
CA ASP A 59 -4.47 11.11 -27.09
C ASP A 59 -4.26 11.40 -25.59
N THR A 60 -3.53 12.48 -25.31
CA THR A 60 -3.23 12.96 -23.95
C THR A 60 -4.05 14.17 -23.55
N SER A 61 -5.02 14.60 -24.36
CA SER A 61 -5.86 15.77 -24.06
C SER A 61 -6.78 15.54 -22.85
N GLY A 62 -7.24 14.31 -22.64
CA GLY A 62 -8.10 13.91 -21.52
C GLY A 62 -7.34 13.41 -20.28
N TYR A 63 -8.11 13.10 -19.22
CA TYR A 63 -7.58 12.46 -18.01
C TYR A 63 -7.22 10.98 -18.27
N LEU A 64 -6.26 10.45 -17.49
CA LEU A 64 -5.90 9.04 -17.48
C LEU A 64 -6.86 8.26 -16.56
N ASP A 65 -8.13 8.17 -16.96
CA ASP A 65 -9.16 7.47 -16.16
C ASP A 65 -9.06 5.94 -16.26
N GLY A 66 -8.26 5.40 -17.20
CA GLY A 66 -8.09 3.96 -17.37
C GLY A 66 -7.60 3.25 -16.11
N VAL A 67 -6.53 3.77 -15.48
CA VAL A 67 -5.98 3.21 -14.24
C VAL A 67 -6.96 3.34 -13.08
N VAL A 68 -7.74 4.43 -13.03
CA VAL A 68 -8.76 4.64 -12.00
C VAL A 68 -9.87 3.58 -12.12
N ARG A 69 -10.35 3.31 -13.33
CA ARG A 69 -11.40 2.29 -13.55
C ARG A 69 -10.95 0.90 -13.10
N TYR A 70 -9.73 0.51 -13.44
CA TYR A 70 -9.14 -0.76 -13.01
C TYR A 70 -8.96 -0.79 -11.48
N GLY A 71 -8.48 0.31 -10.90
CA GLY A 71 -8.37 0.49 -9.45
C GLY A 71 -9.71 0.29 -8.75
N VAL A 72 -10.80 0.90 -9.23
CA VAL A 72 -12.14 0.74 -8.63
C VAL A 72 -12.63 -0.71 -8.70
N ILE A 73 -12.41 -1.39 -9.83
CA ILE A 73 -12.76 -2.82 -9.96
C ILE A 73 -11.95 -3.66 -8.95
N ALA A 74 -10.65 -3.39 -8.84
CA ALA A 74 -9.79 -4.06 -7.87
C ALA A 74 -10.21 -3.76 -6.42
N THR A 75 -10.58 -2.52 -6.10
CA THR A 75 -11.13 -2.15 -4.79
C THR A 75 -12.32 -3.01 -4.43
N VAL A 76 -13.33 -3.12 -5.31
CA VAL A 76 -14.51 -3.94 -5.03
C VAL A 76 -14.14 -5.40 -4.88
N PHE A 77 -13.29 -5.93 -5.76
CA PHE A 77 -12.82 -7.31 -5.69
C PHE A 77 -12.12 -7.62 -4.36
N TRP A 78 -11.14 -6.81 -3.96
CA TRP A 78 -10.41 -7.01 -2.71
C TRP A 78 -11.26 -6.72 -1.47
N GLY A 79 -12.26 -5.83 -1.57
CA GLY A 79 -13.25 -5.63 -0.51
C GLY A 79 -14.04 -6.90 -0.25
N VAL A 80 -14.56 -7.54 -1.29
CA VAL A 80 -15.28 -8.82 -1.17
C VAL A 80 -14.39 -9.90 -0.58
N ILE A 81 -13.16 -10.06 -1.08
CA ILE A 81 -12.22 -11.06 -0.56
C ILE A 81 -11.84 -10.78 0.89
N GLY A 82 -11.45 -9.55 1.22
CA GLY A 82 -11.03 -9.16 2.56
C GLY A 82 -12.13 -9.35 3.59
N PHE A 83 -13.37 -8.94 3.28
CA PHE A 83 -14.51 -9.14 4.17
C PHE A 83 -14.94 -10.61 4.28
N LEU A 84 -14.86 -11.39 3.20
CA LEU A 84 -15.09 -12.84 3.26
C LEU A 84 -14.10 -13.52 4.21
N VAL A 85 -12.79 -13.23 4.09
CA VAL A 85 -11.79 -13.77 5.03
C VAL A 85 -12.08 -13.28 6.45
N GLY A 86 -12.59 -12.06 6.62
CA GLY A 86 -13.08 -11.52 7.89
C GLY A 86 -14.16 -12.40 8.54
N VAL A 87 -15.16 -12.82 7.75
CA VAL A 87 -16.21 -13.75 8.19
C VAL A 87 -15.59 -15.12 8.53
N VAL A 88 -14.64 -15.62 7.75
CA VAL A 88 -13.94 -16.88 8.03
C VAL A 88 -13.20 -16.82 9.36
N VAL A 89 -12.36 -15.80 9.61
CA VAL A 89 -11.60 -15.69 10.87
C VAL A 89 -12.50 -15.48 12.08
N ALA A 90 -13.60 -14.74 11.92
CA ALA A 90 -14.62 -14.61 12.96
C ALA A 90 -15.29 -15.97 13.26
N SER A 91 -15.59 -16.77 12.23
CA SER A 91 -16.14 -18.11 12.39
C SER A 91 -15.15 -19.06 13.05
N GLN A 92 -13.85 -18.94 12.77
CA GLN A 92 -12.80 -19.73 13.41
C GLN A 92 -12.66 -19.43 14.91
N LEU A 93 -12.95 -18.20 15.34
CA LEU A 93 -13.01 -17.85 16.76
C LEU A 93 -14.25 -18.45 17.44
N ALA A 94 -15.39 -18.48 16.75
CA ALA A 94 -16.63 -19.04 17.28
C ALA A 94 -16.63 -20.58 17.28
N PHE A 95 -16.06 -21.19 16.23
CA PHE A 95 -16.02 -22.62 15.97
C PHE A 95 -14.59 -23.03 15.61
N PRO A 96 -13.75 -23.40 16.61
CA PRO A 96 -12.34 -23.73 16.38
C PRO A 96 -12.09 -24.89 15.40
N ASP A 97 -13.06 -25.77 15.18
CA ASP A 97 -12.98 -26.86 14.18
C ASP A 97 -12.86 -26.35 12.73
N LEU A 98 -13.14 -25.07 12.47
CA LEU A 98 -12.95 -24.43 11.18
C LEU A 98 -11.49 -24.02 10.90
N ASN A 99 -10.55 -24.32 11.81
CA ASN A 99 -9.12 -24.15 11.58
C ASN A 99 -8.57 -25.33 10.78
N ILE A 100 -8.18 -25.10 9.52
CA ILE A 100 -7.67 -26.15 8.62
C ILE A 100 -6.16 -25.97 8.44
N GLU A 101 -5.38 -26.87 9.03
CA GLU A 101 -3.92 -26.85 8.97
C GLU A 101 -3.36 -27.33 7.62
N PRO A 102 -2.17 -26.87 7.20
CA PRO A 102 -1.36 -25.84 7.87
C PRO A 102 -1.69 -24.41 7.43
N TRP A 103 -2.50 -24.23 6.38
CA TRP A 103 -2.58 -22.94 5.68
C TRP A 103 -3.72 -22.03 6.15
N PHE A 104 -4.88 -22.62 6.48
CA PHE A 104 -6.11 -21.89 6.77
C PHE A 104 -6.45 -21.93 8.27
N ASN A 105 -5.44 -21.91 9.15
CA ASN A 105 -5.65 -21.66 10.57
C ASN A 105 -5.70 -20.16 10.86
N PHE A 106 -6.33 -19.80 11.98
CA PHE A 106 -6.55 -18.43 12.43
C PHE A 106 -5.27 -17.59 12.47
N GLY A 107 -4.15 -18.19 12.88
CA GLY A 107 -2.85 -17.50 12.97
C GLY A 107 -2.35 -16.99 11.62
N ARG A 108 -2.65 -17.70 10.52
CA ARG A 108 -2.28 -17.31 9.15
C ARG A 108 -3.36 -16.49 8.44
N THR A 109 -4.63 -16.80 8.68
CA THR A 109 -5.76 -16.13 8.04
C THR A 109 -6.06 -14.76 8.65
N ARG A 110 -5.69 -14.50 9.91
CA ARG A 110 -5.81 -13.17 10.55
C ARG A 110 -5.00 -12.09 9.82
N PRO A 111 -3.67 -12.20 9.66
CA PRO A 111 -2.91 -11.18 8.91
C PRO A 111 -3.33 -11.11 7.43
N LEU A 112 -3.78 -12.22 6.84
CA LEU A 112 -4.39 -12.20 5.51
C LEU A 112 -5.63 -11.30 5.46
N HIS A 113 -6.56 -11.44 6.41
CA HIS A 113 -7.73 -10.57 6.52
C HIS A 113 -7.32 -9.10 6.70
N THR A 114 -6.47 -8.82 7.70
CA THR A 114 -6.02 -7.47 8.03
C THR A 114 -5.44 -6.76 6.80
N SER A 115 -4.48 -7.40 6.13
CA SER A 115 -3.82 -6.81 4.96
C SER A 115 -4.74 -6.74 3.74
N ALA A 116 -5.65 -7.70 3.56
CA ALA A 116 -6.63 -7.64 2.47
C ALA A 116 -7.61 -6.48 2.65
N VAL A 117 -8.09 -6.20 3.86
CA VAL A 117 -9.03 -5.10 4.10
C VAL A 117 -8.31 -3.74 4.11
N ILE A 118 -7.14 -3.64 4.73
CA ILE A 118 -6.43 -2.36 4.85
C ILE A 118 -5.71 -2.04 3.54
N PHE A 119 -4.77 -2.88 3.12
CA PHE A 119 -3.91 -2.56 1.99
C PHE A 119 -4.56 -2.95 0.66
N ALA A 120 -5.16 -4.13 0.53
CA ALA A 120 -5.74 -4.51 -0.76
C ALA A 120 -7.00 -3.70 -1.10
N PHE A 121 -8.01 -3.68 -0.21
CA PHE A 121 -9.23 -2.89 -0.36
C PHE A 121 -8.97 -1.40 -0.17
N GLY A 122 -8.53 -0.99 1.03
CA GLY A 122 -8.30 0.42 1.35
C GLY A 122 -7.23 1.07 0.48
N GLY A 123 -6.14 0.36 0.18
CA GLY A 123 -5.07 0.88 -0.67
C GLY A 123 -5.47 1.04 -2.13
N ASN A 124 -6.18 0.08 -2.73
CA ASN A 124 -6.74 0.29 -4.06
C ASN A 124 -7.74 1.46 -4.07
N ALA A 125 -8.58 1.58 -3.04
CA ALA A 125 -9.49 2.71 -2.91
C ALA A 125 -8.70 4.03 -2.93
N LEU A 126 -7.67 4.16 -2.09
CA LEU A 126 -6.84 5.36 -1.99
C LEU A 126 -6.09 5.70 -3.27
N ILE A 127 -5.49 4.72 -3.94
CA ILE A 127 -4.77 4.94 -5.21
C ILE A 127 -5.76 5.39 -6.29
N ALA A 128 -6.91 4.71 -6.42
CA ALA A 128 -7.91 5.04 -7.44
C ALA A 128 -8.50 6.44 -7.20
N THR A 129 -8.88 6.74 -5.96
CA THR A 129 -9.47 8.04 -5.62
C THR A 129 -8.45 9.16 -5.70
N SER A 130 -7.22 8.97 -5.22
CA SER A 130 -6.20 10.00 -5.29
C SER A 130 -5.88 10.37 -6.74
N PHE A 131 -5.74 9.38 -7.63
CA PHE A 131 -5.54 9.57 -9.06
C PHE A 131 -6.72 10.26 -9.74
N TYR A 132 -7.95 9.92 -9.36
CA TYR A 132 -9.14 10.59 -9.86
C TYR A 132 -9.21 12.06 -9.42
N VAL A 133 -8.96 12.30 -8.14
CA VAL A 133 -9.11 13.60 -7.47
C VAL A 133 -8.01 14.57 -7.87
N VAL A 134 -6.74 14.15 -7.85
CA VAL A 134 -5.60 15.04 -8.17
C VAL A 134 -5.71 15.57 -9.59
N GLN A 135 -6.12 14.74 -10.55
CA GLN A 135 -6.30 15.17 -11.94
C GLN A 135 -7.35 16.27 -12.09
N ARG A 136 -8.49 16.12 -11.41
CA ARG A 136 -9.64 17.04 -11.52
C ARG A 136 -9.42 18.32 -10.73
N THR A 137 -8.80 18.23 -9.57
CA THR A 137 -8.49 19.39 -8.73
C THR A 137 -7.33 20.22 -9.28
N CYS A 138 -6.37 19.60 -9.96
CA CYS A 138 -5.27 20.29 -10.64
C CYS A 138 -5.55 20.65 -12.10
N ARG A 139 -6.67 20.16 -12.65
CA ARG A 139 -7.06 20.27 -14.06
C ARG A 139 -5.95 19.80 -15.02
N GLN A 140 -5.32 18.69 -14.67
CA GLN A 140 -4.18 18.13 -15.38
C GLN A 140 -4.26 16.61 -15.45
N ARG A 141 -3.74 16.01 -16.53
CA ARG A 141 -3.59 14.55 -16.64
C ARG A 141 -2.51 14.05 -15.67
N LEU A 142 -2.59 12.81 -15.21
CA LEU A 142 -1.53 12.22 -14.36
C LEU A 142 -0.15 12.34 -15.00
N PHE A 143 0.81 12.75 -14.18
CA PHE A 143 2.22 12.81 -14.53
C PHE A 143 2.83 11.41 -14.72
N GLY A 144 3.89 11.30 -15.53
CA GLY A 144 4.68 10.08 -15.67
C GLY A 144 4.15 9.04 -16.66
N GLY A 145 3.08 9.34 -17.41
CA GLY A 145 2.57 8.47 -18.47
C GLY A 145 2.16 7.08 -17.97
N ASN A 146 2.89 6.04 -18.38
CA ASN A 146 2.65 4.66 -17.95
C ASN A 146 3.03 4.39 -16.49
N LEU A 147 3.69 5.32 -15.79
CA LEU A 147 4.09 5.13 -14.39
C LEU A 147 2.89 4.87 -13.47
N ALA A 148 1.72 5.47 -13.74
CA ALA A 148 0.50 5.17 -12.99
C ALA A 148 0.04 3.71 -13.16
N TRP A 149 0.25 3.10 -14.33
CA TRP A 149 -0.02 1.68 -14.56
C TRP A 149 1.01 0.78 -13.87
N PHE A 150 2.27 1.20 -13.79
CA PHE A 150 3.27 0.52 -12.97
C PHE A 150 2.86 0.52 -11.49
N VAL A 151 2.38 1.66 -10.97
CA VAL A 151 1.87 1.75 -9.59
C VAL A 151 0.73 0.76 -9.38
N PHE A 152 -0.25 0.73 -10.28
CA PHE A 152 -1.37 -0.21 -10.17
C PHE A 152 -0.91 -1.67 -10.19
N TRP A 153 -0.22 -2.12 -11.24
CA TRP A 153 0.18 -3.52 -11.35
C TRP A 153 1.22 -3.94 -10.31
N GLY A 154 2.12 -3.03 -9.93
CA GLY A 154 3.09 -3.27 -8.88
C GLY A 154 2.43 -3.40 -7.50
N TYR A 155 1.40 -2.59 -7.23
CA TYR A 155 0.60 -2.72 -6.03
C TYR A 155 -0.20 -4.05 -6.02
N GLN A 156 -0.73 -4.46 -7.16
CA GLN A 156 -1.38 -5.77 -7.29
C GLN A 156 -0.41 -6.93 -7.03
N LEU A 157 0.83 -6.84 -7.52
CA LEU A 157 1.86 -7.84 -7.21
C LEU A 157 2.17 -7.87 -5.71
N PHE A 158 2.31 -6.71 -5.05
CA PHE A 158 2.48 -6.63 -3.60
C PHE A 158 1.37 -7.37 -2.85
N ILE A 159 0.10 -7.11 -3.19
CA ILE A 159 -1.07 -7.76 -2.56
C ILE A 159 -1.00 -9.29 -2.73
N VAL A 160 -0.69 -9.77 -3.93
CA VAL A 160 -0.57 -11.21 -4.21
C VAL A 160 0.54 -11.82 -3.35
N MET A 161 1.71 -11.20 -3.31
CA MET A 161 2.85 -11.68 -2.53
C MET A 161 2.57 -11.69 -1.02
N ALA A 162 1.88 -10.67 -0.51
CA ALA A 162 1.44 -10.64 0.88
C ALA A 162 0.46 -11.78 1.16
N ALA A 163 -0.58 -11.93 0.33
CA ALA A 163 -1.61 -12.94 0.51
C ALA A 163 -1.06 -14.38 0.50
N THR A 164 -0.19 -14.70 -0.46
CA THR A 164 0.46 -16.01 -0.50
C THR A 164 1.44 -16.18 0.65
N GLY A 165 2.14 -15.11 1.05
CA GLY A 165 3.08 -15.12 2.17
C GLY A 165 2.42 -15.53 3.48
N TYR A 166 1.29 -14.91 3.81
CA TYR A 166 0.58 -15.21 5.06
C TYR A 166 0.11 -16.66 5.12
N LEU A 167 -0.48 -17.18 4.05
CA LEU A 167 -0.93 -18.58 4.00
C LEU A 167 0.24 -19.57 4.08
N LEU A 168 1.41 -19.20 3.56
CA LEU A 168 2.63 -20.01 3.66
C LEU A 168 3.33 -19.89 5.03
N GLY A 169 2.94 -18.93 5.87
CA GLY A 169 3.58 -18.66 7.17
C GLY A 169 4.80 -17.74 7.08
N ILE A 170 4.96 -17.02 5.97
CA ILE A 170 5.99 -16.00 5.77
C ILE A 170 5.49 -14.70 6.40
N THR A 171 6.03 -14.36 7.56
CA THR A 171 5.67 -13.15 8.29
C THR A 171 6.82 -12.66 9.19
N GLN A 172 6.94 -11.33 9.33
CA GLN A 172 7.75 -10.67 10.34
C GLN A 172 7.13 -10.71 11.74
N GLY A 173 5.84 -11.04 11.86
CA GLY A 173 5.10 -11.02 13.13
C GLY A 173 4.80 -9.61 13.65
N ARG A 174 4.97 -8.59 12.82
CA ARG A 174 4.70 -7.18 13.11
C ARG A 174 3.35 -6.77 12.53
N GLU A 175 2.42 -6.32 13.36
CA GLU A 175 1.07 -5.98 12.90
C GLU A 175 1.09 -4.89 11.81
N TYR A 176 0.32 -5.10 10.74
CA TYR A 176 0.26 -4.25 9.55
C TYR A 176 1.58 -4.15 8.74
N ALA A 177 2.66 -4.80 9.19
CA ALA A 177 3.98 -4.83 8.55
C ALA A 177 4.48 -6.28 8.42
N GLU A 178 3.56 -7.22 8.20
CA GLU A 178 3.84 -8.65 8.21
C GLU A 178 4.66 -9.16 7.01
N PRO A 179 4.58 -8.64 5.76
CA PRO A 179 5.37 -9.17 4.65
C PRO A 179 6.88 -9.10 4.91
N GLU A 180 7.66 -10.03 4.36
CA GLU A 180 9.13 -10.02 4.55
C GLU A 180 9.86 -9.01 3.64
N TRP A 181 11.13 -8.76 3.97
CA TRP A 181 11.99 -7.69 3.43
C TRP A 181 11.93 -7.47 1.90
N TYR A 182 11.89 -8.52 1.09
CA TYR A 182 11.88 -8.39 -0.38
C TYR A 182 10.53 -7.87 -0.89
N VAL A 183 9.43 -8.19 -0.20
CA VAL A 183 8.10 -7.63 -0.48
C VAL A 183 8.05 -6.17 -0.02
N ASP A 184 8.70 -5.83 1.09
CA ASP A 184 8.81 -4.44 1.57
C ASP A 184 9.61 -3.54 0.63
N LEU A 185 10.73 -4.04 0.10
CA LEU A 185 11.52 -3.32 -0.91
C LEU A 185 10.71 -3.10 -2.19
N TRP A 186 9.93 -4.11 -2.62
CA TRP A 186 9.04 -3.96 -3.76
C TRP A 186 7.97 -2.91 -3.51
N LEU A 187 7.30 -2.93 -2.36
CA LEU A 187 6.31 -1.92 -2.00
C LEU A 187 6.95 -0.53 -1.95
N THR A 188 8.16 -0.40 -1.41
CA THR A 188 8.91 0.87 -1.38
C THR A 188 9.08 1.44 -2.78
N LEU A 189 9.50 0.61 -3.75
CA LEU A 189 9.64 1.03 -5.16
C LEU A 189 8.31 1.51 -5.74
N VAL A 190 7.23 0.75 -5.53
CA VAL A 190 5.88 1.08 -6.01
C VAL A 190 5.39 2.38 -5.38
N TRP A 191 5.65 2.58 -4.09
CA TRP A 191 5.21 3.75 -3.35
C TRP A 191 5.98 5.02 -3.73
N VAL A 192 7.28 4.89 -4.00
CA VAL A 192 8.09 5.99 -4.57
C VAL A 192 7.57 6.38 -5.95
N ALA A 193 7.27 5.42 -6.82
CA ALA A 193 6.64 5.70 -8.11
C ALA A 193 5.29 6.40 -7.95
N TYR A 194 4.48 5.97 -6.97
CA TYR A 194 3.21 6.61 -6.65
C TYR A 194 3.37 8.06 -6.19
N LEU A 195 4.34 8.34 -5.31
CA LEU A 195 4.68 9.70 -4.91
C LEU A 195 5.12 10.55 -6.10
N VAL A 196 5.96 10.02 -7.00
CA VAL A 196 6.39 10.72 -8.22
C VAL A 196 5.20 11.07 -9.12
N VAL A 197 4.27 10.14 -9.34
CA VAL A 197 3.05 10.41 -10.11
C VAL A 197 2.20 11.51 -9.44
N PHE A 198 1.95 11.38 -8.14
CA PHE A 198 1.08 12.30 -7.41
C PHE A 198 1.68 13.70 -7.32
N MET A 199 2.93 13.80 -6.85
CA MET A 199 3.65 15.06 -6.71
C MET A 199 3.92 15.70 -8.07
N GLY A 200 4.31 14.93 -9.08
CA GLY A 200 4.48 15.44 -10.44
C GLY A 200 3.19 16.04 -11.02
N THR A 201 2.03 15.46 -10.70
CA THR A 201 0.73 16.02 -11.10
C THR A 201 0.41 17.32 -10.36
N LEU A 202 0.76 17.42 -9.07
CA LEU A 202 0.62 18.67 -8.30
C LEU A 202 1.54 19.79 -8.82
N LEU A 203 2.75 19.45 -9.25
CA LEU A 203 3.73 20.41 -9.76
C LEU A 203 3.36 20.95 -11.14
N THR A 204 2.62 20.17 -11.92
CA THR A 204 2.17 20.52 -13.28
C THR A 204 0.72 21.02 -13.33
N ARG A 205 0.15 21.37 -12.17
CA ARG A 205 -1.22 21.88 -12.02
C ARG A 205 -1.44 23.20 -12.77
N LYS A 206 -2.68 23.45 -13.18
CA LYS A 206 -3.08 24.73 -13.79
C LYS A 206 -3.57 25.75 -12.77
N GLU A 207 -4.15 25.29 -11.67
CA GLU A 207 -4.65 26.16 -10.59
C GLU A 207 -3.51 26.59 -9.66
N SER A 208 -3.46 27.87 -9.28
CA SER A 208 -2.40 28.39 -8.41
C SER A 208 -2.41 27.72 -7.02
N HIS A 209 -3.59 27.48 -6.48
CA HIS A 209 -3.80 26.85 -5.18
C HIS A 209 -3.96 25.34 -5.27
N ILE A 210 -3.42 24.63 -4.29
CA ILE A 210 -3.63 23.19 -4.13
C ILE A 210 -4.86 22.98 -3.25
N TYR A 211 -5.82 22.20 -3.75
CA TYR A 211 -7.04 21.87 -3.02
C TYR A 211 -6.75 21.04 -1.76
N VAL A 212 -7.51 21.26 -0.68
CA VAL A 212 -7.28 20.64 0.64
C VAL A 212 -7.24 19.11 0.59
N ALA A 213 -8.06 18.46 -0.26
CA ALA A 213 -8.00 17.01 -0.42
C ALA A 213 -6.59 16.52 -0.77
N ASN A 214 -5.86 17.28 -1.59
CA ASN A 214 -4.50 16.92 -2.00
C ASN A 214 -3.48 17.16 -0.89
N TRP A 215 -3.76 18.01 0.10
CA TRP A 215 -2.91 18.15 1.29
C TRP A 215 -2.94 16.85 2.10
N PHE A 216 -4.15 16.33 2.34
CA PHE A 216 -4.36 15.07 3.03
C PHE A 216 -3.77 13.89 2.26
N TYR A 217 -4.01 13.79 0.94
CA TYR A 217 -3.38 12.73 0.12
C TYR A 217 -1.86 12.83 0.11
N LEU A 218 -1.28 14.02 -0.08
CA LEU A 218 0.17 14.18 -0.10
C LEU A 218 0.78 13.81 1.26
N SER A 219 0.17 14.26 2.35
CA SER A 219 0.60 13.92 3.70
C SER A 219 0.53 12.41 3.95
N PHE A 220 -0.56 11.76 3.53
CA PHE A 220 -0.71 10.31 3.57
C PHE A 220 0.44 9.61 2.84
N ILE A 221 0.71 10.00 1.58
CA ILE A 221 1.71 9.33 0.74
C ILE A 221 3.10 9.44 1.37
N ILE A 222 3.48 10.65 1.79
CA ILE A 222 4.81 10.93 2.36
C ILE A 222 4.98 10.21 3.70
N THR A 223 4.01 10.37 4.61
CA THR A 223 4.12 9.77 5.94
C THR A 223 4.14 8.25 5.87
N ILE A 224 3.28 7.62 5.07
CA ILE A 224 3.31 6.15 4.90
C ILE A 224 4.63 5.66 4.33
N ALA A 225 5.24 6.38 3.39
CA ALA A 225 6.57 6.03 2.89
C ALA A 225 7.62 6.02 4.02
N MET A 226 7.60 7.05 4.87
CA MET A 226 8.52 7.20 5.99
C MET A 226 8.30 6.12 7.05
N LEU A 227 7.03 5.88 7.42
CA LEU A 227 6.64 4.83 8.37
C LEU A 227 7.08 3.45 7.87
N HIS A 228 6.78 3.12 6.61
CA HIS A 228 7.16 1.84 5.98
C HIS A 228 8.67 1.61 6.02
N VAL A 229 9.46 2.60 5.60
CA VAL A 229 10.92 2.45 5.56
C VAL A 229 11.50 2.28 6.96
N VAL A 230 11.06 3.08 7.93
CA VAL A 230 11.64 3.06 9.29
C VAL A 230 11.23 1.80 10.05
N ASN A 231 9.96 1.42 10.02
CA ASN A 231 9.47 0.25 10.77
C ASN A 231 10.02 -1.06 10.21
N ASN A 232 10.21 -1.14 8.90
CA ASN A 232 10.62 -2.36 8.21
C ASN A 232 12.14 -2.41 8.00
N LEU A 233 12.91 -1.61 8.74
CA LEU A 233 14.36 -1.82 8.86
C LEU A 233 14.59 -3.19 9.49
N ALA A 234 15.03 -4.13 8.67
CA ALA A 234 15.31 -5.50 9.07
C ALA A 234 16.57 -6.00 8.37
N ILE A 235 17.31 -6.87 9.06
CA ILE A 235 18.48 -7.53 8.51
C ILE A 235 18.03 -8.89 7.95
N PRO A 236 18.07 -9.10 6.63
CA PRO A 236 17.80 -10.41 6.06
C PRO A 236 18.88 -11.40 6.50
N VAL A 237 18.46 -12.58 6.96
CA VAL A 237 19.38 -13.67 7.31
C VAL A 237 20.13 -14.15 6.06
N SER A 238 19.47 -14.08 4.90
CA SER A 238 20.06 -14.36 3.60
C SER A 238 19.33 -13.62 2.48
N PHE A 239 20.06 -13.19 1.44
CA PHE A 239 19.46 -12.57 0.25
C PHE A 239 18.67 -13.54 -0.64
N LEU A 240 18.84 -14.86 -0.42
CA LEU A 240 18.11 -15.92 -1.12
C LEU A 240 17.21 -16.71 -0.16
N GLY A 241 16.80 -16.08 0.95
CA GLY A 241 15.90 -16.67 1.93
C GLY A 241 14.83 -15.69 2.41
N VAL A 242 13.75 -16.20 2.98
CA VAL A 242 12.61 -15.35 3.40
C VAL A 242 12.89 -14.58 4.68
N LYS A 243 13.66 -15.14 5.62
CA LYS A 243 13.72 -14.61 6.99
C LYS A 243 14.56 -13.36 7.14
N SER A 244 14.01 -12.39 7.86
CA SER A 244 14.70 -11.21 8.37
C SER A 244 14.43 -11.00 9.86
N TYR A 245 15.31 -10.26 10.53
CA TYR A 245 15.12 -9.83 11.91
C TYR A 245 15.05 -8.30 11.99
N SER A 246 14.11 -7.78 12.78
CA SER A 246 13.98 -6.34 13.05
C SER A 246 15.32 -5.74 13.46
N ALA A 247 15.61 -4.53 12.98
CA ALA A 247 16.75 -3.74 13.43
C ALA A 247 16.57 -3.23 14.88
N PHE A 248 15.36 -3.34 15.43
CA PHE A 248 15.02 -2.94 16.80
C PHE A 248 14.69 -4.17 17.66
N ALA A 249 14.73 -4.01 18.99
CA ALA A 249 14.31 -5.05 19.93
C ALA A 249 13.59 -4.47 21.16
N GLY A 250 12.81 -5.32 21.84
CA GLY A 250 12.18 -5.00 23.12
C GLY A 250 11.30 -3.76 23.07
N VAL A 251 11.49 -2.85 24.02
CA VAL A 251 10.68 -1.64 24.16
C VAL A 251 10.83 -0.69 22.97
N GLN A 252 12.01 -0.62 22.35
CA GLN A 252 12.23 0.22 21.17
C GLN A 252 11.48 -0.33 19.97
N ASP A 253 11.49 -1.65 19.77
CA ASP A 253 10.72 -2.30 18.70
C ASP A 253 9.21 -2.14 18.90
N ALA A 254 8.75 -2.24 20.15
CA ALA A 254 7.35 -1.97 20.48
C ALA A 254 6.95 -0.52 20.16
N LEU A 255 7.80 0.45 20.51
CA LEU A 255 7.55 1.87 20.24
C LEU A 255 7.55 2.16 18.73
N THR A 256 8.54 1.68 17.98
CA THR A 256 8.59 1.86 16.52
C THR A 256 7.41 1.16 15.84
N GLN A 257 7.06 -0.04 16.29
CA GLN A 257 5.91 -0.81 15.82
C GLN A 257 4.59 -0.06 16.00
N TRP A 258 4.34 0.56 17.15
CA TRP A 258 3.07 1.25 17.38
C TRP A 258 3.06 2.69 16.93
N TRP A 259 4.22 3.34 16.82
CA TRP A 259 4.35 4.55 16.02
C TRP A 259 3.99 4.26 14.55
N TYR A 260 4.46 3.14 13.98
CA TYR A 260 4.03 2.67 12.67
C TYR A 260 2.54 2.34 12.63
N GLY A 261 2.08 1.41 13.46
CA GLY A 261 0.73 0.85 13.40
C GLY A 261 -0.36 1.90 13.61
N HIS A 262 -0.19 2.79 14.60
CA HIS A 262 -1.14 3.87 14.82
C HIS A 262 -1.18 4.84 13.63
N ASN A 263 -0.02 5.25 13.12
CA ASN A 263 0.04 6.18 12.01
C ASN A 263 -0.27 5.52 10.65
N ALA A 264 -0.21 4.20 10.54
CA ALA A 264 -0.79 3.47 9.41
C ALA A 264 -2.29 3.73 9.39
N VAL A 265 -3.01 3.54 10.50
CA VAL A 265 -4.44 3.91 10.58
C VAL A 265 -4.64 5.44 10.43
N GLY A 266 -3.79 6.25 11.05
CA GLY A 266 -3.89 7.71 11.03
C GLY A 266 -3.71 8.35 9.65
N PHE A 267 -2.76 7.85 8.87
CA PHE A 267 -2.45 8.45 7.57
C PHE A 267 -3.06 7.67 6.42
N PHE A 268 -3.05 6.34 6.47
CA PHE A 268 -3.66 5.51 5.44
C PHE A 268 -5.19 5.54 5.55
N LEU A 269 -5.74 5.21 6.73
CA LEU A 269 -7.19 5.03 6.91
C LEU A 269 -7.93 6.29 7.35
N THR A 270 -7.24 7.29 7.93
CA THR A 270 -7.85 8.57 8.29
C THR A 270 -7.47 9.66 7.29
N ALA A 271 -6.21 10.10 7.20
CA ALA A 271 -5.83 11.22 6.33
C ALA A 271 -6.16 10.95 4.85
N GLY A 272 -5.77 9.79 4.32
CA GLY A 272 -6.08 9.41 2.95
C GLY A 272 -7.59 9.43 2.63
N PHE A 273 -8.41 8.90 3.53
CA PHE A 273 -9.88 8.89 3.38
C PHE A 273 -10.52 10.27 3.66
N LEU A 274 -9.91 11.11 4.49
CA LEU A 274 -10.27 12.53 4.56
C LEU A 274 -10.02 13.22 3.22
N GLY A 275 -8.94 12.89 2.52
CA GLY A 275 -8.70 13.30 1.14
C GLY A 275 -9.88 12.92 0.21
N MET A 276 -10.39 11.69 0.31
CA MET A 276 -11.61 11.29 -0.41
C MET A 276 -12.81 12.15 0.00
N MET A 277 -13.05 12.29 1.30
CA MET A 277 -14.17 13.03 1.88
C MET A 277 -14.21 14.48 1.37
N TYR A 278 -13.07 15.19 1.44
CA TYR A 278 -12.94 16.58 1.01
C TYR A 278 -13.23 16.78 -0.49
N TYR A 279 -13.13 15.74 -1.30
CA TYR A 279 -13.51 15.82 -2.70
C TYR A 279 -14.95 15.35 -2.94
N PHE A 280 -15.29 14.13 -2.50
CA PHE A 280 -16.55 13.48 -2.88
C PHE A 280 -17.76 14.04 -2.15
N ILE A 281 -17.66 14.45 -0.88
CA ILE A 281 -18.82 15.02 -0.16
C ILE A 281 -19.28 16.33 -0.81
N PRO A 282 -18.43 17.36 -0.99
CA PRO A 282 -18.86 18.60 -1.65
C PRO A 282 -19.33 18.36 -3.09
N LYS A 283 -18.63 17.48 -3.81
CA LYS A 283 -18.95 17.16 -5.21
C LYS A 283 -20.31 16.50 -5.36
N GLN A 284 -20.64 15.55 -4.48
CA GLN A 284 -21.92 14.85 -4.49
C GLN A 284 -23.05 15.73 -3.98
N ALA A 285 -22.79 16.56 -2.97
CA ALA A 285 -23.78 17.48 -2.42
C ALA A 285 -24.07 18.69 -3.33
N GLY A 286 -23.22 18.96 -4.32
CA GLY A 286 -23.29 20.17 -5.13
C GLY A 286 -23.09 21.44 -4.31
N ARG A 287 -22.34 21.36 -3.19
CA ARG A 287 -22.12 22.45 -2.23
C ARG A 287 -20.63 22.77 -2.11
N PRO A 288 -20.26 24.03 -1.80
CA PRO A 288 -18.89 24.35 -1.46
C PRO A 288 -18.46 23.70 -0.13
N VAL A 289 -17.15 23.54 0.07
CA VAL A 289 -16.60 23.12 1.35
C VAL A 289 -16.95 24.16 2.42
N TYR A 290 -17.53 23.70 3.52
CA TYR A 290 -17.81 24.54 4.67
C TYR A 290 -16.50 24.88 5.42
N SER A 291 -16.30 26.17 5.74
CA SER A 291 -15.16 26.70 6.49
C SER A 291 -13.77 26.26 6.01
N TYR A 292 -13.20 27.03 5.08
CA TYR A 292 -11.81 26.85 4.66
C TYR A 292 -10.81 27.00 5.82
N ARG A 293 -11.07 27.92 6.76
CA ARG A 293 -10.20 28.11 7.94
C ARG A 293 -10.15 26.85 8.82
N LEU A 294 -11.30 26.19 9.02
CA LEU A 294 -11.35 24.94 9.75
C LEU A 294 -10.55 23.86 9.03
N SER A 295 -10.58 23.83 7.70
CA SER A 295 -9.79 22.90 6.90
C SER A 295 -8.28 23.04 7.17
N ILE A 296 -7.77 24.28 7.31
CA ILE A 296 -6.37 24.55 7.66
C ILE A 296 -6.04 24.07 9.07
N ILE A 297 -6.83 24.48 10.06
CA ILE A 297 -6.59 24.13 11.47
C ILE A 297 -6.66 22.61 11.66
N HIS A 298 -7.70 21.98 11.12
CA HIS A 298 -7.89 20.54 11.18
C HIS A 298 -6.73 19.81 10.51
N PHE A 299 -6.33 20.21 9.29
CA PHE A 299 -5.22 19.56 8.60
C PHE A 299 -3.93 19.62 9.44
N TRP A 300 -3.47 20.81 9.83
CA TRP A 300 -2.20 20.93 10.53
C TRP A 300 -2.22 20.34 11.94
N ALA A 301 -3.32 20.52 12.68
CA ALA A 301 -3.46 19.89 13.99
C ALA A 301 -3.44 18.37 13.88
N LEU A 302 -4.21 17.79 12.95
CA LEU A 302 -4.26 16.34 12.77
C LEU A 302 -2.88 15.79 12.39
N ILE A 303 -2.28 16.29 11.30
CA ILE A 303 -1.02 15.75 10.77
C ILE A 303 0.13 15.88 11.79
N PHE A 304 0.12 16.91 12.63
CA PHE A 304 1.12 17.07 13.69
C PHE A 304 0.86 16.18 14.91
N LEU A 305 -0.37 16.17 15.43
CA LEU A 305 -0.70 15.48 16.69
C LEU A 305 -0.69 13.96 16.51
N TYR A 306 -1.18 13.44 15.39
CA TYR A 306 -1.38 11.99 15.19
C TYR A 306 -0.07 11.18 15.31
N ILE A 307 1.07 11.78 14.93
CA ILE A 307 2.38 11.13 15.00
C ILE A 307 2.73 10.68 16.43
N TRP A 308 2.23 11.39 17.44
CA TRP A 308 2.54 11.17 18.85
C TRP A 308 1.69 10.11 19.53
N ALA A 309 0.58 9.69 18.94
CA ALA A 309 -0.39 8.83 19.61
C ALA A 309 0.00 7.33 19.62
N GLY A 310 1.10 6.93 18.97
CA GLY A 310 1.61 5.54 18.99
C GLY A 310 1.67 4.87 20.38
N PRO A 311 2.22 5.51 21.43
CA PRO A 311 2.32 4.92 22.77
C PRO A 311 0.99 4.57 23.45
N HIS A 312 -0.17 5.02 22.94
CA HIS A 312 -1.47 4.63 23.51
C HIS A 312 -1.76 3.13 23.41
N HIS A 313 -1.06 2.42 22.50
CA HIS A 313 -1.11 0.97 22.37
C HIS A 313 -0.26 0.25 23.43
N LEU A 314 0.56 1.00 24.19
CA LEU A 314 1.60 0.50 25.08
C LEU A 314 1.39 0.95 26.53
N HIS A 315 0.14 1.28 26.89
CA HIS A 315 -0.22 1.61 28.26
C HIS A 315 -0.03 0.42 29.21
N TYR A 316 0.57 0.69 30.37
CA TYR A 316 0.88 -0.30 31.40
C TYR A 316 1.73 -1.47 30.87
N THR A 317 2.64 -1.18 29.94
CA THR A 317 3.65 -2.12 29.43
C THR A 317 5.05 -1.78 29.95
N ALA A 318 6.08 -2.44 29.42
CA ALA A 318 7.48 -2.11 29.71
C ALA A 318 7.95 -0.78 29.08
N LEU A 319 7.12 -0.11 28.27
CA LEU A 319 7.44 1.23 27.74
C LEU A 319 7.54 2.24 28.88
N PRO A 320 8.54 3.15 28.93
CA PRO A 320 8.64 4.16 29.98
C PRO A 320 7.39 5.03 30.12
N ASP A 321 7.02 5.33 31.37
CA ASP A 321 5.80 6.10 31.70
C ASP A 321 5.73 7.47 31.00
N TRP A 322 6.87 8.13 30.78
CA TRP A 322 6.91 9.41 30.08
C TRP A 322 6.43 9.30 28.63
N ALA A 323 6.78 8.21 27.94
CA ALA A 323 6.40 7.97 26.56
C ALA A 323 4.92 7.57 26.49
N GLN A 324 4.46 6.74 27.43
CA GLN A 324 3.04 6.42 27.58
C GLN A 324 2.20 7.68 27.81
N THR A 325 2.60 8.54 28.74
CA THR A 325 1.88 9.78 29.08
C THR A 325 1.82 10.72 27.87
N LEU A 326 2.88 10.78 27.06
CA LEU A 326 2.88 11.55 25.83
C LEU A 326 1.84 11.03 24.83
N GLY A 327 1.78 9.71 24.62
CA GLY A 327 0.74 9.10 23.78
C GLY A 327 -0.66 9.37 24.31
N MET A 328 -0.88 9.25 25.62
CA MET A 328 -2.18 9.53 26.26
C MET A 328 -2.65 10.97 26.02
N VAL A 329 -1.76 11.95 26.20
CA VAL A 329 -2.13 13.38 26.12
C VAL A 329 -2.40 13.83 24.68
N PHE A 330 -1.71 13.24 23.70
CA PHE A 330 -1.85 13.60 22.29
C PHE A 330 -2.96 12.82 21.54
N SER A 331 -3.56 11.80 22.18
CA SER A 331 -4.69 11.02 21.64
C SER A 331 -6.04 11.69 21.90
#